data_AF-A0A3A9Y068-F1
#
_entry.id   AF-A0A3A9Y068-F1
#
_cell.length_a   1.000
_cell.length_b   1.000
_cell.length_c   1.000
_cell.angle_alpha   90.00
_cell.angle_beta   90.00
_cell.angle_gamma   90.00
#
_symmetry.space_group_name_H-M   'P 1'
#
loop_
_entity.id
_entity.type
_entity.pdbx_description
1 polymer ?
#
loop_
_entity_poly.entity_id
_entity_poly.type
_entity_poly.pdbx_seq_one_letter_code
_entity_poly.pdbx_strand_id
1 'polypeptide(L)'
;MDPRTGCTLTRYADVRAALPAPACRVPPARPGTAYTLDWLRGLVSRFSAPENHPARRSAGLAALAPLDPGELRAEAVRRTTDALDRADGRFDVPSALARRVPVGVLAARLGLADPVAAVEAVATIAAAYQPGADAAAVRRADGAVAVLVALAPPARRTNPIRCCGCRPGSR
;
A
#
# COMPACT_ATOMS: atom_id res chain seq x y z
N MET A 1 24.78 17.45 1.89
CA MET A 1 23.52 18.01 2.43
C MET A 1 23.29 17.33 3.78
N ASP A 2 23.27 18.07 4.88
CA ASP A 2 23.04 17.49 6.21
C ASP A 2 21.62 16.89 6.25
N PRO A 3 21.45 15.59 6.56
CA PRO A 3 20.13 14.96 6.67
C PRO A 3 19.24 15.56 7.77
N ARG A 4 19.78 16.44 8.64
CA ARG A 4 19.03 17.20 9.65
C ARG A 4 18.51 18.55 9.16
N THR A 5 18.92 19.02 7.98
CA THR A 5 18.39 20.23 7.33
C THR A 5 17.58 19.83 6.11
N GLY A 6 16.30 19.50 6.33
CA GLY A 6 15.34 19.40 5.24
C GLY A 6 15.08 20.76 4.61
N CYS A 7 14.65 20.80 3.35
CA CYS A 7 14.08 21.99 2.74
C CYS A 7 12.58 21.78 2.51
N THR A 8 11.79 22.84 2.69
CA THR A 8 10.36 22.83 2.40
C THR A 8 10.12 23.49 1.04
N LEU A 9 9.56 22.73 0.10
CA LEU A 9 9.13 23.23 -1.20
C LEU A 9 7.61 23.46 -1.15
N THR A 10 7.16 24.70 -1.38
CA THR A 10 5.74 25.06 -1.31
C THR A 10 5.16 25.50 -2.66
N ARG A 11 6.00 25.89 -3.62
CA ARG A 11 5.56 26.28 -4.96
C ARG A 11 5.38 25.06 -5.84
N TYR A 12 4.29 25.04 -6.62
CA TYR A 12 3.98 23.96 -7.56
C TYR A 12 5.13 23.66 -8.52
N ALA A 13 5.74 24.70 -9.11
CA ALA A 13 6.86 24.55 -10.04
C ALA A 13 8.08 23.87 -9.40
N ASP A 14 8.43 24.25 -8.18
CA ASP A 14 9.58 23.69 -7.46
C ASP A 14 9.34 22.22 -7.08
N VAL A 15 8.13 21.88 -6.61
CA VAL A 15 7.74 20.49 -6.33
C VAL A 15 7.79 19.65 -7.60
N ARG A 16 7.23 20.15 -8.70
CA ARG A 16 7.26 19.48 -10.01
C ARG A 16 8.67 19.24 -10.52
N ALA A 17 9.58 20.20 -10.34
CA ALA A 17 10.98 20.08 -10.71
C ALA A 17 11.73 19.08 -9.82
N ALA A 18 11.40 19.01 -8.54
CA ALA A 18 12.04 18.10 -7.59
C ALA A 18 11.66 16.62 -7.79
N LEU A 19 10.41 16.31 -8.17
CA LEU A 19 9.94 14.93 -8.32
C LEU A 19 10.80 14.04 -9.24
N PRO A 20 11.29 14.49 -10.42
CA PRO A 20 12.21 13.71 -11.25
C PRO A 20 13.68 13.96 -10.93
N ALA A 21 14.02 14.91 -10.04
CA ALA A 21 15.39 15.34 -9.82
C ALA A 21 16.23 14.19 -9.21
N PRO A 22 17.38 13.81 -9.79
CA PRO A 22 18.21 12.72 -9.27
C PRO A 22 18.73 12.93 -7.85
N ALA A 23 18.77 14.18 -7.36
CA ALA A 23 19.14 14.53 -6.00
C ALA A 23 18.02 14.27 -4.98
N CYS A 24 16.76 14.17 -5.42
CA CYS A 24 15.58 13.95 -4.59
C CYS A 24 15.18 12.47 -4.61
N ARG A 25 16.05 11.60 -4.07
CA ARG A 25 15.78 10.16 -3.96
C ARG A 25 15.19 9.79 -2.61
N VAL A 26 14.26 8.84 -2.62
CA VAL A 26 13.80 8.19 -1.40
C VAL A 26 14.85 7.16 -0.98
N PRO A 27 15.39 7.22 0.25
CA PRO A 27 16.31 6.21 0.74
C PRO A 27 15.65 4.82 0.75
N PRO A 28 16.37 3.75 0.40
CA PRO A 28 15.83 2.41 0.50
C PRO A 28 15.52 2.06 1.96
N ALA A 29 14.50 1.23 2.17
CA ALA A 29 14.19 0.71 3.50
C ALA A 29 15.35 -0.13 4.05
N ARG A 30 15.50 -0.14 5.38
CA ARG A 30 16.41 -1.06 6.05
C ARG A 30 15.90 -2.51 5.86
N PRO A 31 16.80 -3.49 5.70
CA PRO A 31 16.40 -4.90 5.75
C PRO A 31 15.73 -5.22 7.09
N GLY A 32 14.72 -6.09 7.07
CA GLY A 32 14.04 -6.59 8.26
C GLY A 32 13.77 -8.08 8.19
N THR A 33 13.58 -8.70 9.35
CA THR A 33 13.19 -10.10 9.47
C THR A 33 11.81 -10.33 8.85
N ALA A 34 11.57 -11.51 8.26
CA ALA A 34 10.29 -11.83 7.63
C ALA A 34 9.09 -11.49 8.55
N TYR A 35 8.05 -10.93 7.94
CA TYR A 35 6.80 -10.52 8.60
C TYR A 35 6.92 -9.37 9.62
N THR A 36 8.02 -8.61 9.59
CA THR A 36 8.16 -7.35 10.34
C THR A 36 7.80 -6.13 9.46
N LEU A 37 7.64 -4.97 10.10
CA LEU A 37 7.40 -3.69 9.44
C LEU A 37 8.55 -3.30 8.50
N ASP A 38 9.81 -3.51 8.92
CA ASP A 38 10.97 -3.22 8.08
C ASP A 38 11.06 -4.18 6.89
N TRP A 39 10.65 -5.44 7.07
CA TRP A 39 10.47 -6.36 5.95
C TRP A 39 9.39 -5.91 4.98
N LEU A 40 8.21 -5.47 5.46
CA LEU A 40 7.15 -4.93 4.62
C LEU A 40 7.64 -3.71 3.82
N ARG A 41 8.28 -2.74 4.49
CA ARG A 41 8.89 -1.57 3.82
C ARG A 41 9.94 -1.98 2.80
N GLY A 42 10.70 -3.02 3.11
CA GLY A 42 11.67 -3.63 2.21
C GLY A 42 11.06 -4.26 0.96
N LEU A 43 9.75 -4.54 0.90
CA LEU A 43 9.08 -5.16 -0.25
C LEU A 43 8.27 -4.19 -1.10
N VAL A 44 7.86 -3.04 -0.56
CA VAL A 44 7.04 -2.07 -1.29
C VAL A 44 7.86 -1.18 -2.23
N SER A 45 7.27 -0.82 -3.37
CA SER A 45 7.89 0.07 -4.37
C SER A 45 8.38 1.40 -3.77
N ARG A 46 7.64 2.00 -2.83
CA ARG A 46 7.94 3.32 -2.22
C ARG A 46 9.35 3.45 -1.63
N PHE A 47 9.90 2.38 -1.07
CA PHE A 47 11.21 2.39 -0.40
C PHE A 47 12.21 1.45 -1.09
N SER A 48 12.03 1.24 -2.39
CA SER A 48 12.89 0.34 -3.17
C SER A 48 14.07 1.09 -3.78
N ALA A 49 15.23 0.46 -3.77
CA ALA A 49 16.34 0.90 -4.61
C ALA A 49 15.98 0.85 -6.11
N PRO A 50 16.58 1.69 -6.96
CA PRO A 50 16.21 1.82 -8.38
C PRO A 50 16.14 0.50 -9.15
N GLU A 51 17.06 -0.43 -8.88
CA GLU A 51 17.15 -1.76 -9.50
C GLU A 51 15.96 -2.68 -9.15
N ASN A 52 15.38 -2.52 -7.96
CA ASN A 52 14.28 -3.35 -7.48
C ASN A 52 12.91 -2.71 -7.71
N HIS A 53 12.88 -1.39 -7.90
CA HIS A 53 11.65 -0.61 -8.02
C HIS A 53 10.74 -1.06 -9.18
N PRO A 54 11.23 -1.28 -10.43
CA PRO A 54 10.38 -1.70 -11.54
C PRO A 54 9.62 -3.01 -11.27
N ALA A 55 10.31 -4.03 -10.76
CA ALA A 55 9.70 -5.32 -10.44
C ALA A 55 8.62 -5.19 -9.36
N ARG A 56 8.91 -4.47 -8.26
CA ARG A 56 7.97 -4.26 -7.16
C ARG A 56 6.77 -3.42 -7.57
N ARG A 57 6.98 -2.39 -8.40
CA ARG A 57 5.90 -1.60 -9.00
C ARG A 57 5.03 -2.48 -9.89
N SER A 58 5.64 -3.30 -10.75
CA SER A 58 4.92 -4.21 -11.64
C SER A 58 4.05 -5.20 -10.87
N ALA A 59 4.55 -5.77 -9.77
CA ALA A 59 3.77 -6.68 -8.93
C ALA A 59 2.54 -5.99 -8.31
N GLY A 60 2.70 -4.76 -7.81
CA GLY A 60 1.59 -3.97 -7.29
C GLY A 60 0.56 -3.62 -8.37
N LEU A 61 1.01 -3.23 -9.57
CA LEU A 61 0.10 -2.96 -10.70
C LEU A 61 -0.63 -4.22 -11.15
N ALA A 62 0.04 -5.37 -11.21
CA ALA A 62 -0.59 -6.64 -11.57
C ALA A 62 -1.67 -7.06 -10.57
N ALA A 63 -1.49 -6.79 -9.27
CA ALA A 63 -2.50 -7.04 -8.26
C ALA A 63 -3.73 -6.11 -8.39
N LEU A 64 -3.52 -4.86 -8.82
CA LEU A 64 -4.58 -3.86 -8.97
C LEU A 64 -5.29 -3.91 -10.33
N ALA A 65 -4.63 -4.40 -11.38
CA ALA A 65 -5.15 -4.42 -12.75
C ALA A 65 -6.53 -5.08 -12.92
N PRO A 66 -6.89 -6.14 -12.18
CA PRO A 66 -8.22 -6.76 -12.29
C PRO A 66 -9.34 -6.00 -11.56
N LEU A 67 -9.02 -4.93 -10.81
CA LEU A 67 -10.02 -4.20 -10.02
C LEU A 67 -10.67 -3.12 -10.88
N ASP A 68 -12.00 -3.13 -10.98
CA ASP A 68 -12.76 -2.05 -11.63
C ASP A 68 -12.98 -0.88 -10.65
N PRO A 69 -12.45 0.33 -10.92
CA PRO A 69 -12.71 1.51 -10.10
C PRO A 69 -14.19 1.83 -9.90
N GLY A 70 -15.05 1.54 -10.89
CA GLY A 70 -16.50 1.75 -10.80
C GLY A 70 -17.14 0.89 -9.70
N GLU A 71 -16.81 -0.41 -9.68
CA GLU A 71 -17.23 -1.33 -8.62
C GLU A 71 -16.66 -0.96 -7.25
N LEU A 72 -15.39 -0.55 -7.17
CA LEU A 72 -14.79 -0.08 -5.91
C LEU A 72 -15.56 1.11 -5.35
N ARG A 73 -15.90 2.07 -6.22
CA ARG A 73 -16.68 3.25 -5.85
C ARG A 73 -18.08 2.86 -5.38
N ALA A 74 -18.77 1.98 -6.11
CA ALA A 74 -20.12 1.55 -5.74
C ALA A 74 -20.14 0.85 -4.37
N GLU A 75 -19.17 -0.02 -4.10
CA GLU A 75 -19.03 -0.68 -2.80
C GLU A 75 -18.70 0.32 -1.67
N ALA A 76 -17.82 1.30 -1.93
CA ALA A 76 -17.50 2.34 -0.96
C ALA A 76 -18.73 3.20 -0.63
N VAL A 77 -19.55 3.54 -1.63
CA VAL A 77 -20.83 4.24 -1.43
C VAL A 77 -21.75 3.41 -0.54
N ARG A 78 -21.98 2.13 -0.90
CA ARG A 78 -22.83 1.23 -0.09
C ARG A 78 -22.39 1.20 1.37
N ARG A 79 -21.12 0.89 1.64
CA ARG A 79 -20.59 0.81 3.03
C ARG A 79 -20.67 2.12 3.78
N THR A 80 -20.51 3.24 3.09
CA THR A 80 -20.60 4.56 3.70
C THR A 80 -22.04 4.85 4.11
N THR A 81 -23.01 4.68 3.20
CA THR A 81 -24.44 4.84 3.49
C THR A 81 -24.86 3.95 4.66
N ASP A 82 -24.50 2.68 4.59
CA ASP A 82 -24.71 1.69 5.65
C ASP A 82 -24.19 2.12 7.03
N ALA A 83 -23.02 2.76 7.09
CA ALA A 83 -22.44 3.22 8.34
C ALA A 83 -23.12 4.49 8.86
N LEU A 84 -23.59 5.37 7.96
CA LEU A 84 -24.35 6.56 8.31
C LEU A 84 -25.76 6.20 8.80
N ASP A 85 -26.45 5.26 8.15
CA ASP A 85 -27.80 4.83 8.51
C ASP A 85 -27.84 4.15 9.90
N ARG A 86 -26.73 3.53 10.32
CA ARG A 86 -26.58 2.91 11.65
C ARG A 86 -26.10 3.88 12.72
N ALA A 87 -25.68 5.09 12.35
CA ALA A 87 -25.17 6.06 13.31
C ALA A 87 -26.33 6.78 14.00
N ASP A 88 -26.36 6.72 15.34
CA ASP A 88 -27.33 7.48 16.14
C ASP A 88 -26.66 8.74 16.71
N GLY A 89 -26.78 9.86 15.99
CA GLY A 89 -26.26 11.16 16.41
C GLY A 89 -24.82 11.43 15.98
N ARG A 90 -23.92 11.72 16.94
CA ARG A 90 -22.56 12.22 16.64
C ARG A 90 -21.70 11.10 16.04
N PHE A 91 -21.11 11.38 14.88
CA PHE A 91 -20.39 10.40 14.09
C PHE A 91 -18.95 10.87 13.78
N ASP A 92 -17.94 10.09 14.17
CA ASP A 92 -16.53 10.40 13.91
C ASP A 92 -16.10 9.92 12.52
N VAL A 93 -16.30 10.78 11.52
CA VAL A 93 -16.04 10.47 10.09
C VAL A 93 -14.62 9.93 9.84
N PRO A 94 -13.53 10.52 10.37
CA PRO A 94 -12.18 9.99 10.19
C PRO A 94 -12.00 8.52 10.62
N SER A 95 -12.45 8.16 11.83
CA SER A 95 -12.26 6.80 12.35
C SER A 95 -13.29 5.81 11.82
N ALA A 96 -14.53 6.25 11.61
CA ALA A 96 -15.62 5.38 11.18
C ALA A 96 -15.63 5.13 9.66
N LEU A 97 -15.29 6.15 8.85
CA LEU A 97 -15.36 6.07 7.39
C LEU A 97 -13.99 6.18 6.71
N ALA A 98 -13.32 7.33 6.86
CA ALA A 98 -12.22 7.71 5.99
C ALA A 98 -11.04 6.73 6.06
N ARG A 99 -10.78 6.16 7.25
CA ARG A 99 -9.71 5.17 7.46
C ARG A 99 -10.15 3.73 7.22
N ARG A 100 -11.45 3.43 7.33
CA ARG A 100 -11.96 2.04 7.32
C ARG A 100 -12.54 1.63 5.99
N VAL A 101 -13.41 2.47 5.40
CA VAL A 101 -14.14 2.12 4.18
C VAL A 101 -13.18 1.85 3.01
N PRO A 102 -12.20 2.71 2.67
CA PRO A 102 -11.32 2.46 1.53
C PRO A 102 -10.51 1.16 1.70
N VAL A 103 -9.97 0.92 2.90
CA VAL A 103 -9.18 -0.27 3.20
C VAL A 103 -10.05 -1.52 3.16
N GLY A 104 -11.24 -1.49 3.75
CA GLY A 104 -12.15 -2.63 3.77
C GLY A 104 -12.66 -3.01 2.38
N VAL A 105 -12.95 -2.02 1.53
CA VAL A 105 -13.35 -2.24 0.12
C VAL A 105 -12.21 -2.92 -0.63
N LEU A 106 -11.00 -2.38 -0.52
CA LEU A 106 -9.83 -2.93 -1.20
C LEU A 106 -9.47 -4.32 -0.69
N ALA A 107 -9.50 -4.55 0.63
CA ALA A 107 -9.23 -5.85 1.24
C ALA A 107 -10.19 -6.93 0.74
N ALA A 108 -11.49 -6.62 0.70
CA ALA A 108 -12.50 -7.54 0.17
C ALA A 108 -12.26 -7.84 -1.33
N ARG A 109 -11.97 -6.82 -2.13
CA ARG A 109 -11.79 -6.96 -3.59
C ARG A 109 -10.47 -7.63 -3.97
N LEU A 110 -9.45 -7.52 -3.13
CA LEU A 110 -8.19 -8.26 -3.25
C LEU A 110 -8.31 -9.72 -2.74
N GLY A 111 -9.42 -10.08 -2.09
CA GLY A 111 -9.68 -11.45 -1.63
C GLY A 111 -9.00 -11.81 -0.31
N LEU A 112 -8.82 -10.84 0.60
CA LEU A 112 -8.36 -11.15 1.95
C LEU A 112 -9.43 -11.93 2.69
N ALA A 113 -9.01 -12.93 3.48
CA ALA A 113 -9.90 -13.86 4.17
C ALA A 113 -10.85 -13.17 5.15
N ASP A 114 -10.38 -12.10 5.80
CA ASP A 114 -11.17 -11.26 6.70
C ASP A 114 -10.86 -9.78 6.43
N PRO A 115 -11.72 -9.08 5.66
CA PRO A 115 -11.56 -7.66 5.37
C PRO A 115 -11.65 -6.76 6.61
N VAL A 116 -12.34 -7.17 7.67
CA VAL A 116 -12.48 -6.37 8.90
C VAL A 116 -11.18 -6.45 9.71
N ALA A 117 -10.65 -7.65 9.92
CA ALA A 117 -9.34 -7.82 10.56
C ALA A 117 -8.21 -7.15 9.76
N ALA A 118 -8.30 -7.16 8.42
CA ALA A 118 -7.36 -6.44 7.56
C ALA A 118 -7.38 -4.93 7.81
N VAL A 119 -8.54 -4.32 8.03
CA VAL A 119 -8.67 -2.89 8.37
C VAL A 119 -7.93 -2.56 9.67
N GLU A 120 -8.10 -3.37 10.71
CA GLU A 120 -7.42 -3.18 11.99
C GLU A 120 -5.89 -3.33 11.87
N ALA A 121 -5.45 -4.36 11.15
CA ALA A 121 -4.04 -4.60 10.91
C ALA A 121 -3.41 -3.42 10.15
N VAL A 122 -4.05 -2.93 9.08
CA VAL A 122 -3.58 -1.78 8.30
C VAL A 122 -3.55 -0.51 9.15
N ALA A 123 -4.56 -0.25 9.99
CA ALA A 123 -4.56 0.91 10.89
C ALA A 123 -3.38 0.87 11.88
N THR A 124 -3.11 -0.32 12.44
CA THR A 124 -1.98 -0.54 13.36
C THR A 124 -0.63 -0.33 12.66
N ILE A 125 -0.47 -0.86 11.45
CA ILE A 125 0.73 -0.66 10.62
C ILE A 125 0.90 0.82 10.28
N ALA A 126 -0.17 1.50 9.86
CA ALA A 126 -0.14 2.90 9.45
C ALA A 126 0.37 3.83 10.55
N ALA A 127 0.01 3.56 11.81
CA ALA A 127 0.46 4.31 12.97
C ALA A 127 2.00 4.30 13.16
N ALA A 128 2.69 3.27 12.67
CA ALA A 128 4.14 3.14 12.75
C ALA A 128 4.84 3.23 11.38
N TYR A 129 4.10 3.40 10.27
CA TYR A 129 4.63 3.20 8.92
C TYR A 129 5.62 4.27 8.47
N GLN A 130 5.52 5.50 8.98
CA GLN A 130 6.54 6.52 8.76
C GLN A 130 7.77 6.30 9.67
N PRO A 131 8.99 6.62 9.23
CA PRO A 131 10.16 6.59 10.09
C PRO A 131 9.98 7.45 11.35
N GLY A 132 10.55 7.02 12.48
CA GLY A 132 10.52 7.78 13.75
C GLY A 132 9.44 7.36 14.75
N ALA A 133 8.65 6.31 14.45
CA ALA A 133 7.73 5.73 15.42
C ALA A 133 8.46 5.12 16.63
N ASP A 134 7.83 5.17 17.80
CA ASP A 134 8.39 4.58 19.02
C ASP A 134 8.45 3.04 18.95
N ALA A 135 9.30 2.44 19.79
CA ALA A 135 9.55 1.00 19.76
C ALA A 135 8.30 0.15 20.10
N ALA A 136 7.36 0.66 20.89
CA ALA A 136 6.13 -0.06 21.21
C ALA A 136 5.17 -0.07 20.02
N ALA A 137 5.05 1.05 19.30
CA ALA A 137 4.30 1.14 18.05
C ALA A 137 4.87 0.22 16.98
N VAL A 138 6.20 0.16 16.84
CA VAL A 138 6.86 -0.76 15.89
C VAL A 138 6.54 -2.22 16.22
N ARG A 139 6.65 -2.65 17.49
CA ARG A 139 6.31 -4.03 17.88
C ARG A 139 4.86 -4.39 17.57
N ARG A 140 3.91 -3.48 17.80
CA ARG A 140 2.50 -3.69 17.41
C ARG A 140 2.35 -3.82 15.90
N ALA A 141 3.04 -2.99 15.13
CA ALA A 141 3.02 -3.05 13.68
C ALA A 141 3.61 -4.36 13.15
N ASP A 142 4.69 -4.89 13.74
CA ASP A 142 5.24 -6.20 13.37
C ASP A 142 4.19 -7.31 13.52
N GLY A 143 3.50 -7.36 14.66
CA GLY A 143 2.40 -8.30 14.87
C GLY A 143 1.27 -8.13 13.84
N ALA A 144 0.90 -6.88 13.52
CA ALA A 144 -0.11 -6.59 12.51
C ALA A 144 0.32 -6.97 11.08
N VAL A 145 1.62 -6.88 10.74
CA VAL A 145 2.13 -7.37 9.45
C VAL A 145 1.95 -8.88 9.35
N ALA A 146 2.27 -9.63 10.40
CA ALA A 146 2.06 -11.08 10.42
C ALA A 146 0.58 -11.45 10.22
N VAL A 147 -0.34 -10.74 10.87
CA VAL A 147 -1.79 -10.90 10.66
C VAL A 147 -2.17 -10.63 9.21
N LEU A 148 -1.72 -9.50 8.64
CA LEU A 148 -2.08 -9.12 7.27
C LEU A 148 -1.58 -10.15 6.23
N VAL A 149 -0.41 -10.73 6.45
CA VAL A 149 0.13 -11.80 5.59
C VAL A 149 -0.69 -13.08 5.71
N ALA A 150 -1.12 -13.45 6.92
CA ALA A 150 -1.97 -14.63 7.13
C ALA A 150 -3.35 -14.49 6.47
N LEU A 151 -3.87 -13.26 6.36
CA LEU A 151 -5.13 -12.97 5.69
C LEU A 151 -5.02 -12.90 4.16
N ALA A 152 -3.81 -12.71 3.63
CA ALA A 152 -3.60 -12.52 2.20
C ALA A 152 -3.84 -13.82 1.43
N PRO A 153 -4.48 -13.76 0.25
CA PRO A 153 -4.60 -14.93 -0.60
C PRO A 153 -3.21 -15.40 -1.04
N PRO A 154 -3.05 -16.70 -1.35
CA PRO A 154 -1.79 -17.21 -1.88
C PRO A 154 -1.41 -16.46 -3.17
N ALA A 155 -0.11 -16.25 -3.37
CA ALA A 155 0.39 -15.54 -4.53
C ALA A 155 -0.12 -16.19 -5.82
N ARG A 156 -0.88 -15.42 -6.62
CA ARG A 156 -1.29 -15.86 -7.94
C ARG A 156 -0.03 -16.02 -8.78
N ARG A 157 0.27 -17.24 -9.24
CA ARG A 157 1.33 -17.47 -10.22
C ARG A 157 0.92 -16.77 -11.51
N THR A 158 1.44 -15.57 -11.77
CA THR A 158 1.34 -14.96 -13.08
C THR A 158 2.19 -15.78 -14.04
N ASN A 159 1.53 -16.54 -14.91
CA ASN A 159 2.17 -17.17 -16.06
C ASN A 159 2.83 -16.04 -16.87
N PRO A 160 4.12 -16.12 -17.25
CA PRO A 160 4.74 -15.09 -18.07
C PRO A 160 3.88 -14.89 -19.31
N ILE A 161 3.54 -13.62 -19.57
CA ILE A 161 2.84 -13.18 -20.77
C ILE A 161 3.51 -13.87 -21.95
N ARG A 162 2.81 -14.78 -22.63
CA ARG A 162 3.23 -15.24 -23.95
C ARG A 162 3.31 -13.97 -24.79
N CYS A 163 4.52 -13.55 -25.13
CA CYS A 163 4.73 -12.58 -26.18
C CYS A 163 4.15 -13.19 -27.46
N CYS A 164 2.91 -12.85 -27.79
CA CYS A 164 2.35 -13.01 -29.12
C CYS A 164 3.18 -12.15 -30.06
N GLY A 165 4.24 -12.70 -30.67
CA GLY A 165 5.08 -11.89 -31.55
C GLY A 165 6.27 -12.54 -32.25
N CYS A 166 6.72 -13.75 -31.88
CA CYS A 166 7.78 -14.42 -32.65
C CYS A 166 7.25 -15.69 -33.31
N ARG A 167 6.84 -15.58 -34.59
CA ARG A 167 6.77 -16.75 -35.48
C ARG A 167 8.21 -17.21 -35.77
N PRO A 168 8.56 -18.49 -35.59
CA PRO A 168 9.77 -19.04 -36.17
C PRO A 168 9.49 -19.44 -37.63
N GLY A 169 10.25 -18.91 -38.57
CA GLY A 169 10.35 -19.51 -39.91
C GLY A 169 10.50 -18.53 -41.07
N SER A 170 11.75 -18.33 -41.50
CA SER A 170 12.13 -18.35 -42.93
C SER A 170 13.66 -18.26 -43.08
N ARG A 171 14.31 -19.42 -43.19
CA ARG A 171 15.45 -19.68 -44.06
C ARG A 171 15.21 -21.02 -44.74
#